data_AF-A0A7S0MFV8-F1
#
_entry.id   AF-A0A7S0MFV8-F1
#
_cell.length_a   1.000
_cell.length_b   1.000
_cell.length_c   1.000
_cell.angle_alpha   90.00
_cell.angle_beta   90.00
_cell.angle_gamma   90.00
#
_symmetry.space_group_name_H-M   'P 1'
#
loop_
_entity.id
_entity.type
_entity.pdbx_description
1 polymer ?
#
loop_
_entity_poly.entity_id
_entity_poly.type
_entity_poly.pdbx_seq_one_letter_code
_entity_poly.pdbx_strand_id
1 'polypeptide(L)'
;TGVALLPWLEQALVKRGGAVVTHPEECTHLVADKFIPTWKLLCFLGLVARPGEPERHLVTTEWLVKSVERPPEDKRWAKEKDFPVKDGLAAAEKKFRFRLADTLAKARKRTRGVLEGVVVHRTESFELPEDECRAVVEAAGATLLPLPPKPPS
;
A
#
# COMPACT_ATOMS: atom_id res chain seq x y z
N THR A 1 2.52 4.73 6.29
CA THR A 1 2.69 5.85 5.35
C THR A 1 1.97 7.07 5.86
N GLY A 2 2.48 8.28 5.61
CA GLY A 2 1.87 9.53 6.07
C GLY A 2 1.86 9.75 7.58
N VAL A 3 2.56 8.91 8.34
CA VAL A 3 2.69 8.95 9.81
C VAL A 3 4.10 8.47 10.17
N ALA A 4 4.75 9.11 11.14
CA ALA A 4 6.02 8.66 11.69
C ALA A 4 5.77 7.56 12.73
N LEU A 5 6.52 6.45 12.62
CA LEU A 5 6.43 5.36 13.60
C LEU A 5 7.14 5.80 14.89
N LEU A 6 6.48 5.63 16.03
CA LEU A 6 7.08 5.89 17.33
C LEU A 6 8.10 4.78 17.67
N PRO A 7 9.30 5.10 18.18
CA PRO A 7 10.35 4.10 18.42
C PRO A 7 9.93 2.93 19.33
N TRP A 8 9.12 3.20 20.36
CA TRP A 8 8.62 2.15 21.25
C TRP A 8 7.67 1.18 20.53
N LEU A 9 6.90 1.68 19.57
CA LEU A 9 5.91 0.91 18.82
C LEU A 9 6.60 -0.06 17.86
N GLU A 10 7.71 0.37 17.25
CA GLU A 10 8.57 -0.48 16.45
C GLU A 10 9.18 -1.62 17.27
N GLN A 11 9.73 -1.33 18.44
CA GLN A 11 10.28 -2.36 19.33
C GLN A 11 9.20 -3.37 19.78
N ALA A 12 8.00 -2.90 20.09
CA ALA A 12 6.90 -3.75 20.51
C ALA A 12 6.36 -4.62 19.36
N LEU A 13 6.31 -4.08 18.14
CA LEU A 13 6.00 -4.82 16.92
C LEU A 13 6.97 -5.99 16.71
N VAL A 14 8.27 -5.73 16.82
CA VAL A 14 9.32 -6.76 16.68
C VAL A 14 9.19 -7.85 17.74
N LYS A 15 8.94 -7.48 19.01
CA LYS A 15 8.71 -8.45 20.10
C LYS A 15 7.49 -9.35 19.85
N ARG A 16 6.49 -8.87 19.09
CA ARG A 16 5.33 -9.67 18.66
C ARG A 16 5.55 -10.47 17.39
N GLY A 17 6.75 -10.44 16.81
CA GLY A 17 7.09 -11.17 15.59
C GLY A 17 6.68 -10.45 14.30
N GLY A 18 6.37 -9.16 14.38
CA GLY A 18 6.22 -8.31 13.19
C GLY A 18 7.54 -7.65 12.80
N ALA A 19 7.55 -6.96 11.65
CA ALA A 19 8.68 -6.19 11.17
C ALA A 19 8.20 -4.97 10.37
N VAL A 20 9.03 -3.93 10.35
CA VAL A 20 8.87 -2.80 9.43
C VAL A 20 9.64 -3.14 8.16
N VAL A 21 8.95 -3.10 7.02
CA VAL A 21 9.56 -3.39 5.71
C VAL A 21 9.69 -2.12 4.89
N THR A 22 10.77 -2.03 4.12
CA THR A 22 10.99 -0.97 3.12
C THR A 22 10.49 -1.38 1.74
N HIS A 23 10.49 -2.68 1.48
CA HIS A 23 10.06 -3.33 0.25
C HIS A 23 8.53 -3.48 0.21
N PRO A 24 7.80 -2.83 -0.72
CA PRO A 24 6.34 -2.89 -0.79
C PRO A 24 5.79 -4.31 -0.93
N GLU A 25 6.47 -5.17 -1.69
CA GLU A 25 6.12 -6.56 -1.94
C GLU A 25 6.04 -7.39 -0.65
N GLU A 26 6.87 -7.09 0.34
CA GLU A 26 6.88 -7.74 1.66
C GLU A 26 5.80 -7.19 2.61
N CYS A 27 5.14 -6.09 2.24
CA CYS A 27 4.18 -5.40 3.10
C CYS A 27 2.83 -6.12 3.12
N THR A 28 2.45 -6.65 4.28
CA THR A 28 1.11 -7.21 4.54
C THR A 28 0.15 -6.18 5.14
N HIS A 29 0.67 -5.23 5.92
CA HIS A 29 -0.12 -4.21 6.62
C HIS A 29 0.43 -2.82 6.33
N LEU A 30 -0.33 -2.01 5.60
CA LEU A 30 -0.02 -0.60 5.44
C LEU A 30 -0.74 0.19 6.53
N VAL A 31 0.04 0.78 7.43
CA VAL A 31 -0.47 1.66 8.49
C VAL A 31 -0.59 3.09 7.97
N ALA A 32 -1.76 3.70 8.06
CA ALA A 32 -2.01 5.10 7.71
C ALA A 32 -3.22 5.65 8.48
N ASP A 33 -3.10 6.82 9.11
CA ASP A 33 -4.24 7.44 9.79
C ASP A 33 -5.12 8.27 8.85
N LYS A 34 -4.56 8.70 7.71
CA LYS A 34 -5.22 9.52 6.70
C LYS A 34 -5.07 8.90 5.32
N PHE A 35 -6.08 9.05 4.47
CA PHE A 35 -5.97 8.70 3.07
C PHE A 35 -5.23 9.79 2.29
N ILE A 36 -3.94 9.55 2.00
CA ILE A 36 -3.09 10.43 1.19
C ILE A 36 -2.40 9.56 0.12
N PRO A 37 -2.49 9.92 -1.18
CA PRO A 37 -1.97 9.12 -2.29
C PRO A 37 -0.44 9.17 -2.41
N THR A 38 0.24 8.81 -1.32
CA THR A 38 1.69 8.58 -1.28
C THR A 38 2.06 7.41 -2.21
N TRP A 39 3.28 7.39 -2.73
CA TRP A 39 3.77 6.27 -3.54
C TRP A 39 3.60 4.92 -2.82
N LYS A 40 3.87 4.86 -1.50
CA LYS A 40 3.66 3.64 -0.68
C LYS A 40 2.21 3.16 -0.71
N LEU A 41 1.24 4.08 -0.63
CA LEU A 41 -0.18 3.72 -0.72
C LEU A 41 -0.53 3.23 -2.13
N LEU A 42 0.01 3.87 -3.17
CA LEU A 42 -0.23 3.47 -4.55
C LEU A 42 0.37 2.08 -4.85
N CYS A 43 1.61 1.81 -4.43
CA CYS A 43 2.22 0.48 -4.52
C CYS A 43 1.35 -0.57 -3.82
N PHE A 44 0.96 -0.30 -2.57
CA PHE A 44 0.13 -1.22 -1.79
C PHE A 44 -1.19 -1.55 -2.50
N LEU A 45 -1.88 -0.55 -3.06
CA LEU A 45 -3.12 -0.77 -3.82
C LEU A 45 -2.89 -1.60 -5.10
N GLY A 46 -1.76 -1.40 -5.78
CA GLY A 46 -1.34 -2.24 -6.92
C GLY A 46 -1.13 -3.69 -6.52
N LEU A 47 -0.41 -3.93 -5.42
CA LEU A 47 -0.13 -5.27 -4.90
C LEU A 47 -1.37 -5.99 -4.40
N VAL A 48 -2.32 -5.29 -3.77
CA VAL A 48 -3.64 -5.87 -3.40
C VAL A 48 -4.36 -6.44 -4.64
N ALA A 49 -4.07 -5.91 -5.82
CA ALA A 49 -4.71 -6.30 -7.07
C ALA A 49 -3.96 -7.43 -7.82
N ARG A 50 -2.77 -7.82 -7.35
CA ARG A 50 -1.98 -8.87 -8.00
C ARG A 50 -2.48 -10.25 -7.55
N PRO A 51 -2.65 -11.20 -8.48
CA PRO A 51 -3.07 -12.57 -8.16
C PRO A 51 -1.97 -13.34 -7.41
N GLY A 52 -2.36 -14.26 -6.53
CA GLY A 52 -1.44 -15.16 -5.83
C GLY A 52 -0.69 -14.54 -4.63
N GLU A 53 -0.97 -13.27 -4.35
CA GLU A 53 -0.38 -12.49 -3.28
C GLU A 53 -1.07 -12.73 -1.91
N PRO A 54 -0.37 -12.58 -0.77
CA PRO A 54 -1.00 -12.66 0.56
C PRO A 54 -2.04 -11.57 0.77
N GLU A 55 -2.98 -11.83 1.69
CA GLU A 55 -3.96 -10.83 2.08
C GLU A 55 -3.27 -9.59 2.67
N ARG A 56 -3.72 -8.43 2.19
CA ARG A 56 -3.16 -7.13 2.52
C ARG A 56 -4.21 -6.25 3.17
N HIS A 57 -3.82 -5.60 4.26
CA HIS A 57 -4.69 -4.77 5.09
C HIS A 57 -4.20 -3.32 5.19
N LEU A 58 -5.12 -2.38 4.94
CA LEU A 58 -4.90 -0.96 5.16
C LEU A 58 -5.58 -0.60 6.49
N VAL A 59 -4.78 -0.22 7.48
CA VAL A 59 -5.20 -0.03 8.88
C VAL A 59 -4.66 1.28 9.46
N THR A 60 -5.25 1.75 10.55
CA THR A 60 -4.74 2.93 11.27
C THR A 60 -3.61 2.58 12.24
N THR A 61 -2.90 3.58 12.74
CA THR A 61 -1.89 3.42 13.80
C THR A 61 -2.50 2.81 15.07
N GLU A 62 -3.78 3.08 15.32
CA GLU A 62 -4.52 2.50 16.45
C GLU A 62 -4.57 0.96 16.39
N TRP A 63 -4.69 0.35 15.21
CA TRP A 63 -4.61 -1.10 15.07
C TRP A 63 -3.27 -1.65 15.59
N LEU A 64 -2.18 -0.97 15.25
CA LEU A 64 -0.84 -1.38 15.66
C LEU A 64 -0.68 -1.26 17.17
N VAL A 65 -1.10 -0.12 17.75
CA VAL A 65 -1.13 0.10 19.20
C VAL A 65 -1.94 -0.99 19.91
N LYS A 66 -3.19 -1.22 19.49
CA LYS A 66 -4.06 -2.24 20.07
C LYS A 66 -3.57 -3.67 19.85
N SER A 67 -2.77 -3.91 18.83
CA SER A 67 -2.13 -5.21 18.64
C SER A 67 -0.97 -5.42 19.59
N VAL A 68 -0.12 -4.41 19.78
CA VAL A 68 1.07 -4.53 20.64
C VAL A 68 0.76 -4.46 22.14
N GLU A 69 -0.26 -3.71 22.53
CA GLU A 69 -0.71 -3.56 23.93
C GLU A 69 -1.39 -4.82 24.49
N ARG A 70 -1.75 -5.78 23.64
CA ARG A 70 -2.32 -7.05 24.11
C ARG A 70 -1.34 -7.79 25.02
N PRO A 71 -1.84 -8.62 25.96
CA PRO A 71 -0.99 -9.43 26.81
C PRO A 71 -0.04 -10.33 25.99
N PRO A 72 1.23 -10.53 26.40
CA PRO A 72 2.21 -11.35 25.67
C PRO A 72 1.75 -12.79 25.39
N GLU A 73 0.92 -13.35 26.27
CA GLU A 73 0.30 -14.68 26.14
C GLU A 73 -0.75 -14.74 25.02
N ASP A 74 -1.40 -13.61 24.69
CA ASP A 74 -2.30 -13.51 23.54
C ASP A 74 -1.49 -13.17 22.29
N LYS A 75 -1.10 -14.19 21.53
CA LYS A 75 -0.33 -14.05 20.29
C LYS A 75 -1.14 -13.47 19.11
N ARG A 76 -2.42 -13.14 19.29
CA ARG A 76 -3.28 -12.64 18.20
C ARG A 76 -3.09 -11.14 18.01
N TRP A 77 -3.07 -10.73 16.74
CA TRP A 77 -3.19 -9.32 16.33
C TRP A 77 -4.63 -8.83 16.55
N ALA A 78 -4.81 -7.51 16.68
CA ALA A 78 -6.15 -6.93 16.67
C ALA A 78 -6.81 -7.18 15.30
N LYS A 79 -8.14 -7.23 15.24
CA LYS A 79 -8.85 -7.45 13.99
C LYS A 79 -8.77 -6.18 13.13
N GLU A 80 -8.24 -6.29 11.93
CA GLU A 80 -7.94 -5.18 11.00
C GLU A 80 -9.20 -4.40 10.64
N LYS A 81 -10.31 -5.11 10.44
CA LYS A 81 -11.62 -4.53 10.08
C LYS A 81 -12.16 -3.52 11.09
N ASP A 82 -11.70 -3.58 12.34
CA ASP A 82 -12.16 -2.69 13.41
C ASP A 82 -11.43 -1.32 13.33
N PHE A 83 -10.39 -1.19 12.49
CA PHE A 83 -9.53 -0.02 12.38
C PHE A 83 -9.39 0.49 10.92
N PRO A 84 -10.50 0.79 10.22
CA PRO A 84 -10.43 1.31 8.86
C PRO A 84 -9.96 2.76 8.84
N VAL A 85 -9.19 3.12 7.80
CA VAL A 85 -8.78 4.51 7.56
C VAL A 85 -9.98 5.35 7.15
N LYS A 86 -10.31 6.39 7.92
CA LYS A 86 -11.48 7.26 7.67
C LYS A 86 -11.09 8.69 7.34
N ASP A 87 -10.04 9.22 7.96
CA ASP A 87 -9.69 10.63 7.82
C ASP A 87 -9.19 10.94 6.42
N GLY A 88 -9.74 11.98 5.81
CA GLY A 88 -9.45 12.36 4.41
C GLY A 88 -10.03 11.41 3.36
N LEU A 89 -10.55 10.23 3.75
CA LEU A 89 -11.08 9.25 2.80
C LEU A 89 -12.27 9.80 2.02
N ALA A 90 -13.27 10.37 2.69
CA ALA A 90 -14.46 10.91 2.02
C ALA A 90 -14.11 12.03 1.02
N ALA A 91 -13.14 12.89 1.38
CA ALA A 91 -12.65 13.94 0.49
C ALA A 91 -11.91 13.35 -0.73
N ALA A 92 -11.09 12.33 -0.52
CA ALA A 92 -10.39 11.61 -1.59
C ALA A 92 -11.36 10.86 -2.51
N GLU A 93 -12.32 10.11 -1.95
CA GLU A 93 -13.36 9.39 -2.70
C GLU A 93 -14.17 10.34 -3.59
N LYS A 94 -14.53 11.53 -3.06
CA LYS A 94 -15.18 12.59 -3.84
C LYS A 94 -14.26 13.14 -4.92
N LYS A 95 -13.01 13.47 -4.59
CA LYS A 95 -12.04 14.09 -5.52
C LYS A 95 -11.70 13.16 -6.69
N PHE A 96 -11.40 11.89 -6.39
CA PHE A 96 -10.93 10.90 -7.35
C PHE A 96 -12.06 10.01 -7.89
N ARG A 97 -13.32 10.26 -7.47
CA ARG A 97 -14.52 9.56 -7.94
C ARG A 97 -14.43 8.04 -7.81
N PHE A 98 -14.03 7.56 -6.63
CA PHE A 98 -13.95 6.14 -6.31
C PHE A 98 -14.56 5.86 -4.93
N ARG A 99 -14.73 4.57 -4.61
CA ARG A 99 -15.06 4.08 -3.27
C ARG A 99 -13.98 3.09 -2.86
N LEU A 100 -13.24 3.37 -1.80
CA LEU A 100 -12.08 2.56 -1.40
C LEU A 100 -12.47 1.11 -1.11
N ALA A 101 -13.58 0.90 -0.40
CA ALA A 101 -14.09 -0.43 -0.12
C ALA A 101 -14.35 -1.24 -1.40
N ASP A 102 -15.02 -0.62 -2.38
CA ASP A 102 -15.30 -1.26 -3.67
C ASP A 102 -14.03 -1.47 -4.49
N THR A 103 -13.11 -0.50 -4.48
CA THR A 103 -11.81 -0.60 -5.16
C THR A 103 -11.00 -1.76 -4.62
N LEU A 104 -10.88 -1.91 -3.29
CA LEU A 104 -10.18 -3.03 -2.67
C LEU A 104 -10.88 -4.36 -2.95
N ALA A 105 -12.21 -4.40 -2.88
CA ALA A 105 -12.99 -5.60 -3.18
C ALA A 105 -12.85 -6.04 -4.65
N LYS A 106 -12.79 -5.08 -5.60
CA LYS A 106 -12.52 -5.35 -7.01
C LYS A 106 -11.07 -5.77 -7.23
N ALA A 107 -10.12 -5.11 -6.59
CA ALA A 107 -8.69 -5.42 -6.68
C ALA A 107 -8.42 -6.87 -6.28
N ARG A 108 -8.94 -7.32 -5.14
CA ARG A 108 -8.79 -8.70 -4.65
C ARG A 108 -9.38 -9.78 -5.56
N LYS A 109 -10.29 -9.41 -6.46
CA LYS A 109 -10.93 -10.32 -7.42
C LYS A 109 -10.22 -10.36 -8.77
N ARG A 110 -9.19 -9.53 -8.98
CA ARG A 110 -8.46 -9.52 -10.25
C ARG A 110 -7.61 -10.77 -10.40
N THR A 111 -7.50 -11.22 -11.64
CA THR A 111 -6.62 -12.33 -12.03
C THR A 111 -5.31 -11.85 -12.66
N ARG A 112 -5.11 -10.52 -12.72
CA ARG A 112 -4.02 -9.83 -13.39
C ARG A 112 -3.76 -8.48 -12.74
N GLY A 113 -2.52 -7.99 -12.87
CA GLY A 113 -2.15 -6.64 -12.43
C GLY A 113 -3.10 -5.57 -13.00
N VAL A 114 -3.21 -4.42 -12.31
CA VAL A 114 -4.07 -3.31 -12.78
C VAL A 114 -3.61 -2.79 -14.14
N LEU A 115 -2.30 -2.77 -14.36
CA LEU A 115 -1.64 -2.28 -15.56
C LEU A 115 -0.82 -3.40 -16.25
N GLU A 116 -1.23 -4.66 -16.10
CA GLU A 116 -0.53 -5.78 -16.72
C GLU A 116 -0.50 -5.63 -18.26
N GLY A 117 0.69 -5.82 -18.84
CA GLY A 117 0.92 -5.63 -20.28
C GLY A 117 1.06 -4.17 -20.71
N VAL A 118 0.96 -3.21 -19.79
CA VAL A 118 1.21 -1.79 -20.07
C VAL A 118 2.69 -1.50 -19.90
N VAL A 119 3.22 -0.73 -20.85
CA VAL A 119 4.57 -0.20 -20.81
C VAL A 119 4.48 1.29 -20.50
N VAL A 120 5.20 1.73 -19.47
CA VAL A 120 5.18 3.11 -18.98
C VAL A 120 6.55 3.73 -19.21
N HIS A 121 6.59 5.00 -19.59
CA HIS A 121 7.82 5.79 -19.61
C HIS A 121 7.64 7.02 -18.73
N ARG A 122 8.61 7.29 -17.85
CA ARG A 122 8.64 8.47 -16.99
C ARG A 122 9.34 9.60 -17.74
N THR A 123 8.66 10.73 -17.91
CA THR A 123 9.28 11.95 -18.46
C THR A 123 10.18 12.62 -17.43
N GLU A 124 11.21 13.34 -17.89
CA GLU A 124 12.19 14.00 -17.00
C GLU A 124 11.56 15.00 -16.03
N SER A 125 10.47 15.66 -16.43
CA SER A 125 9.73 16.63 -15.61
C SER A 125 8.86 16.00 -14.52
N PHE A 126 8.76 14.68 -14.46
CA PHE A 126 7.92 14.01 -13.47
C PHE A 126 8.56 14.05 -12.07
N GLU A 127 7.84 14.61 -11.10
CA GLU A 127 8.40 14.97 -9.79
C GLU A 127 8.72 13.76 -8.89
N LEU A 128 8.08 12.60 -9.12
CA LEU A 128 8.33 11.41 -8.32
C LEU A 128 9.72 10.82 -8.65
N PRO A 129 10.56 10.52 -7.65
CA PRO A 129 11.83 9.83 -7.82
C PRO A 129 11.70 8.56 -8.68
N GLU A 130 12.74 8.21 -9.42
CA GLU A 130 12.66 7.08 -10.38
C GLU A 130 12.41 5.74 -9.67
N ASP A 131 13.04 5.51 -8.52
CA ASP A 131 12.88 4.30 -7.70
C ASP A 131 11.44 4.18 -7.16
N GLU A 132 10.88 5.27 -6.63
CA GLU A 132 9.49 5.30 -6.17
C GLU A 132 8.50 5.12 -7.33
N CYS A 133 8.78 5.74 -8.49
CA CYS A 133 7.97 5.58 -9.69
C CYS A 133 8.00 4.15 -10.21
N ARG A 134 9.19 3.54 -10.28
CA ARG A 134 9.40 2.14 -10.65
C ARG A 134 8.60 1.21 -9.74
N ALA A 135 8.71 1.40 -8.43
CA ALA A 135 7.96 0.60 -7.45
C ALA A 135 6.44 0.69 -7.68
N VAL A 136 5.89 1.89 -7.95
CA VAL A 136 4.45 2.06 -8.22
C VAL A 136 4.01 1.36 -9.51
N VAL A 137 4.80 1.51 -10.58
CA VAL A 137 4.51 0.92 -11.90
C VAL A 137 4.56 -0.61 -11.84
N GLU A 138 5.62 -1.16 -11.23
CA GLU A 138 5.83 -2.60 -11.12
C GLU A 138 4.81 -3.25 -10.16
N ALA A 139 4.48 -2.58 -9.05
CA ALA A 139 3.41 -3.03 -8.16
C ALA A 139 2.05 -3.12 -8.86
N ALA A 140 1.78 -2.24 -9.83
CA ALA A 140 0.58 -2.29 -10.66
C ALA A 140 0.63 -3.36 -11.77
N GLY A 141 1.79 -4.02 -11.99
CA GLY A 141 2.01 -5.05 -13.00
C GLY A 141 2.50 -4.52 -14.35
N ALA A 142 2.87 -3.24 -14.45
CA ALA A 142 3.41 -2.64 -15.67
C ALA A 142 4.95 -2.71 -15.70
N THR A 143 5.53 -2.40 -16.85
CA THR A 143 6.98 -2.28 -17.03
C THR A 143 7.38 -0.82 -17.23
N LEU A 144 8.33 -0.32 -16.44
CA LEU A 144 8.89 1.02 -16.61
C LEU A 144 10.08 0.98 -17.60
N LEU A 145 9.98 1.73 -18.69
CA LEU A 145 11.07 1.92 -19.64
C LEU A 145 12.03 3.02 -19.18
N PRO A 146 13.35 2.76 -19.22
CA PRO A 146 14.35 3.77 -18.90
C PRO A 146 14.45 4.86 -19.99
N LEU A 147 14.04 4.55 -21.22
CA LEU A 147 14.09 5.46 -22.36
C LEU A 147 12.72 5.58 -23.02
N PRO A 148 12.43 6.72 -23.69
CA PRO A 148 11.21 6.88 -24.45
C PRO A 148 11.04 5.75 -25.48
N PRO A 149 9.82 5.22 -25.67
CA PRO A 149 9.58 4.23 -26.71
C PRO A 149 9.85 4.82 -28.09
N LYS A 150 10.47 4.04 -28.98
CA LYS A 150 10.67 4.46 -30.38
C LYS A 150 9.30 4.57 -31.06
N PRO A 151 9.05 5.63 -31.86
CA PRO A 151 7.83 5.71 -32.64
C PRO A 151 7.76 4.52 -33.63
N PRO A 152 6.56 4.01 -33.92
CA PRO A 152 6.39 2.96 -34.92
C PRO A 152 6.91 3.47 -36.27
N SER A 153 7.75 2.64 -36.91
CA SER A 153 8.28 2.84 -38.26
C SER A 153 7.22 2.65 -39.33
#